data_AF-A0AAP3GWD9-F1
#
_entry.id   AF-A0AAP3GWD9-F1
#
_cell.length_a   1.000
_cell.length_b   1.000
_cell.length_c   1.000
_cell.angle_alpha   90.00
_cell.angle_beta   90.00
_cell.angle_gamma   90.00
#
_symmetry.space_group_name_H-M   'P 1'
#
loop_
_entity.id
_entity.type
_entity.pdbx_description
1 polymer ?
#
loop_
_entity_poly.entity_id
_entity_poly.type
_entity_poly.pdbx_seq_one_letter_code
_entity_poly.pdbx_strand_id
1 'polypeptide(L)'
;MKIINKLLKLGIWVGLIAFAVHLYQNDTSIQTAAKDSVAFLQTKVTQLVYPNSKSSANDDHNSTNNYTWSSNNATVYIDLDNQILYNAAVNAINSWNSTGAFTFKIVNSKKNANIIIKAMNDDSTNAAGLTNTSYNPVSHHLLKAVVKLNEYYLLNQWFGYDNQRIVNTAEHELGHAIGLSHTKEVSVMYPEGSYYTIQPRDISNVKQLYGENNQSSSSSINAA
;
A
#
# COMPACT_ATOMS: atom_id res chain seq x y z
N MET A 1 0.02 -25.68 -47.24
CA MET A 1 0.12 -24.33 -46.61
C MET A 1 -0.72 -24.16 -45.33
N LYS A 2 -2.00 -24.57 -45.27
CA LYS A 2 -2.85 -24.42 -44.06
C LYS A 2 -2.40 -25.24 -42.82
N ILE A 3 -1.81 -26.42 -43.02
CA ILE A 3 -1.37 -27.31 -41.92
C ILE A 3 -0.09 -26.81 -41.24
N ILE A 4 0.86 -26.29 -42.04
CA ILE A 4 2.12 -25.72 -41.54
C ILE A 4 1.84 -24.50 -40.64
N ASN A 5 0.87 -23.65 -41.01
CA ASN A 5 0.47 -22.51 -40.18
C ASN A 5 -0.22 -22.92 -38.87
N LYS A 6 -0.88 -24.09 -38.81
CA LYS A 6 -1.46 -24.61 -37.56
C LYS A 6 -0.38 -25.16 -36.63
N LEU A 7 0.60 -25.89 -37.17
CA LEU A 7 1.73 -26.43 -36.40
C LEU A 7 2.64 -25.31 -35.87
N LEU A 8 2.86 -24.26 -36.67
CA LEU A 8 3.63 -23.08 -36.23
C LEU A 8 2.93 -22.34 -35.07
N LYS A 9 1.61 -22.15 -35.17
CA LYS A 9 0.82 -21.52 -34.09
C LYS A 9 0.80 -22.36 -32.82
N LEU A 10 0.74 -23.69 -32.94
CA LEU A 10 0.79 -24.60 -31.79
C LEU A 10 2.15 -24.52 -31.08
N GLY A 11 3.25 -24.48 -31.83
CA GLY A 11 4.60 -24.33 -31.28
C GLY A 11 4.78 -23.01 -30.50
N ILE A 12 4.19 -21.91 -30.99
CA ILE A 12 4.21 -20.61 -30.29
C ILE A 12 3.46 -20.70 -28.96
N TRP A 13 2.27 -21.33 -28.93
CA TRP A 13 1.50 -21.49 -27.69
C TRP A 13 2.22 -22.36 -26.66
N VAL A 14 2.83 -23.47 -27.10
CA VAL A 14 3.61 -24.34 -26.21
C VAL A 14 4.83 -23.60 -25.64
N GLY A 15 5.52 -22.79 -26.47
CA GLY A 15 6.64 -21.96 -26.02
C GLY A 15 6.23 -20.89 -25.00
N LEU A 16 5.08 -20.23 -25.20
CA LEU A 16 4.55 -19.24 -24.26
C LEU A 16 4.18 -19.87 -22.91
N ILE A 17 3.58 -21.05 -22.93
CA ILE A 17 3.21 -21.78 -21.70
C ILE A 17 4.48 -22.22 -20.96
N ALA A 18 5.47 -22.78 -21.66
CA ALA A 18 6.74 -23.18 -21.03
C ALA A 18 7.49 -21.98 -20.43
N PHE A 19 7.49 -20.83 -21.12
CA PHE A 19 8.09 -19.60 -20.62
C PHE A 19 7.36 -19.05 -19.39
N ALA A 20 6.02 -19.06 -19.41
CA ALA A 20 5.21 -18.67 -18.24
C ALA A 20 5.46 -19.56 -17.02
N VAL A 21 5.60 -20.88 -17.23
CA VAL A 21 5.95 -21.84 -16.18
C VAL A 21 7.38 -21.60 -15.66
N HIS A 22 8.32 -21.27 -16.54
CA HIS A 22 9.69 -20.93 -16.14
C HIS A 22 9.72 -19.65 -15.29
N LEU A 23 9.01 -18.59 -15.69
CA LEU A 23 8.87 -17.37 -14.91
C LEU A 23 8.24 -17.64 -13.54
N TYR A 24 7.20 -18.50 -13.49
CA TYR A 24 6.56 -18.87 -12.23
C TYR A 24 7.49 -19.62 -11.27
N GLN A 25 8.38 -20.49 -11.77
CA GLN A 25 9.30 -21.23 -10.90
C GLN A 25 10.46 -20.37 -10.38
N ASN A 26 10.89 -19.38 -11.16
CA ASN A 26 12.12 -18.62 -10.89
C ASN A 26 11.89 -17.25 -10.21
N ASP A 27 10.65 -16.77 -10.12
CA ASP A 27 10.31 -15.48 -9.52
C ASP A 27 9.23 -15.61 -8.43
N THR A 28 9.64 -15.37 -7.17
CA THR A 28 8.76 -15.42 -6.00
C THR A 28 7.66 -14.35 -6.03
N SER A 29 7.87 -13.24 -6.74
CA SER A 29 6.88 -12.17 -6.92
C SER A 29 5.74 -12.63 -7.83
N ILE A 30 6.06 -13.40 -8.88
CA ILE A 30 5.07 -13.98 -9.80
C ILE A 30 4.28 -15.10 -9.13
N GLN A 31 4.90 -15.89 -8.25
CA GLN A 31 4.19 -16.88 -7.44
C GLN A 31 3.19 -16.22 -6.48
N THR A 32 3.58 -15.09 -5.90
CA THR A 32 2.74 -14.31 -4.97
C THR A 32 1.56 -13.69 -5.74
N ALA A 33 1.81 -13.01 -6.86
CA ALA A 33 0.76 -12.46 -7.73
C ALA A 33 -0.23 -13.53 -8.24
N ALA A 34 0.26 -14.75 -8.53
CA ALA A 34 -0.59 -15.86 -8.94
C ALA A 34 -1.45 -16.41 -7.78
N LYS A 35 -0.92 -16.44 -6.55
CA LYS A 35 -1.69 -16.85 -5.36
C LYS A 35 -2.72 -15.79 -4.98
N ASP A 36 -2.36 -14.52 -5.09
CA ASP A 36 -3.23 -13.38 -4.76
C ASP A 36 -4.42 -13.27 -5.73
N SER A 37 -4.18 -13.50 -7.03
CA SER A 37 -5.26 -13.54 -8.02
C SER A 37 -6.24 -14.70 -7.79
N VAL A 38 -5.77 -15.86 -7.33
CA VAL A 38 -6.63 -16.99 -6.94
C VAL A 38 -7.43 -16.66 -5.67
N ALA A 39 -6.80 -16.07 -4.65
CA ALA A 39 -7.47 -15.65 -3.42
C ALA A 39 -8.52 -14.55 -3.67
N PHE A 40 -8.24 -13.62 -4.58
CA PHE A 40 -9.18 -12.58 -5.02
C PHE A 40 -10.43 -13.19 -5.67
N LEU A 41 -10.24 -14.16 -6.58
CA LEU A 41 -11.36 -14.84 -7.23
C LEU A 41 -12.20 -15.63 -6.23
N GLN A 42 -11.57 -16.31 -5.26
CA GLN A 42 -12.28 -16.99 -4.18
C GLN A 42 -13.10 -16.00 -3.33
N THR A 43 -12.52 -14.85 -3.00
CA THR A 43 -13.20 -13.81 -2.19
C THR A 43 -14.37 -13.19 -2.94
N LYS A 44 -14.22 -12.91 -4.25
CA LYS A 44 -15.32 -12.42 -5.10
C LYS A 44 -16.46 -13.45 -5.19
N VAL A 45 -16.13 -14.74 -5.31
CA VAL A 45 -17.12 -15.81 -5.26
C VAL A 45 -17.82 -15.85 -3.90
N THR A 46 -17.09 -15.77 -2.79
CA THR A 46 -17.69 -15.76 -1.44
C THR A 46 -18.58 -14.54 -1.19
N GLN A 47 -18.20 -13.36 -1.67
CA GLN A 47 -19.01 -12.13 -1.57
C GLN A 47 -20.30 -12.19 -2.41
N LEU A 48 -20.28 -12.88 -3.56
CA LEU A 48 -21.48 -13.14 -4.34
C LEU A 48 -22.42 -14.14 -3.67
N VAL A 49 -21.86 -15.07 -2.87
CA VAL A 49 -22.62 -16.12 -2.18
C VAL A 49 -23.18 -15.61 -0.83
N TYR A 50 -22.53 -14.63 -0.18
CA TYR A 50 -22.96 -14.07 1.11
C TYR A 50 -23.00 -12.53 1.10
N PRO A 51 -24.04 -11.92 0.51
CA PRO A 51 -24.17 -10.46 0.42
C PRO A 51 -24.81 -9.91 1.70
N ASN A 52 -24.07 -9.76 2.80
CA ASN A 52 -24.54 -8.89 3.88
C ASN A 52 -23.41 -8.33 4.75
N SER A 53 -22.97 -7.11 4.44
CA SER A 53 -22.23 -6.24 5.35
C SER A 53 -22.52 -4.80 4.92
N LYS A 54 -23.32 -4.09 5.71
CA LYS A 54 -23.59 -2.66 5.55
C LYS A 54 -22.28 -1.89 5.70
N SER A 55 -21.77 -1.36 4.59
CA SER A 55 -20.70 -0.36 4.58
C SER A 55 -21.22 0.92 5.23
N SER A 56 -20.66 1.29 6.39
CA SER A 56 -20.76 2.63 6.91
C SER A 56 -19.34 3.10 7.22
N ALA A 57 -18.61 3.40 6.16
CA ALA A 57 -17.44 4.26 6.20
C ALA A 57 -17.92 5.69 5.94
N ASN A 58 -18.54 6.31 6.94
CA ASN A 58 -18.61 7.76 7.02
C ASN A 58 -17.31 8.23 7.68
N ASP A 59 -16.26 8.30 6.89
CA ASP A 59 -15.21 9.30 7.08
C ASP A 59 -14.86 9.83 5.68
N ASP A 60 -15.82 10.61 5.19
CA ASP A 60 -15.77 11.34 3.94
C ASP A 60 -14.85 12.56 4.15
N HIS A 61 -13.55 12.34 4.36
CA HIS A 61 -12.55 13.40 4.22
C HIS A 61 -12.20 13.54 2.74
N ASN A 62 -13.19 14.00 1.97
CA ASN A 62 -12.98 14.59 0.65
C ASN A 62 -12.26 15.94 0.83
N SER A 63 -11.00 15.91 1.28
CA SER A 63 -10.10 17.05 1.17
C SER A 63 -9.02 16.72 0.16
N THR A 64 -9.15 17.36 -1.00
CA THR A 64 -8.23 17.39 -2.14
C THR A 64 -6.84 17.99 -1.82
N ASN A 65 -6.41 18.02 -0.56
CA ASN A 65 -5.13 18.56 -0.14
C ASN A 65 -4.21 17.40 0.25
N ASN A 66 -3.56 16.79 -0.75
CA ASN A 66 -2.53 15.79 -0.52
C ASN A 66 -1.28 16.48 0.05
N TYR A 67 -1.16 16.54 1.37
CA TYR A 67 0.06 17.02 2.04
C TYR A 67 1.19 16.01 1.82
N THR A 68 2.37 16.50 1.46
CA THR A 68 3.55 15.67 1.15
C THR A 68 4.73 16.01 2.03
N TRP A 69 5.68 15.09 2.19
CA TRP A 69 6.98 15.43 2.75
C TRP A 69 7.75 16.35 1.80
N SER A 70 8.79 17.04 2.29
CA SER A 70 9.64 17.89 1.44
C SER A 70 10.41 17.11 0.36
N SER A 71 10.54 15.80 0.54
CA SER A 71 11.16 14.88 -0.42
C SER A 71 10.56 13.48 -0.26
N ASN A 72 10.83 12.57 -1.19
CA ASN A 72 10.29 11.20 -1.19
C ASN A 72 10.93 10.27 -0.14
N ASN A 73 11.30 10.80 1.02
CA ASN A 73 11.84 10.00 2.12
C ASN A 73 11.37 10.53 3.48
N ALA A 74 11.28 9.62 4.45
CA ALA A 74 10.94 9.93 5.82
C ALA A 74 11.59 8.94 6.79
N THR A 75 11.95 9.39 7.98
CA THR A 75 12.42 8.51 9.05
C THR A 75 11.24 7.94 9.84
N VAL A 76 11.35 6.68 10.25
CA VAL A 76 10.28 5.94 10.94
C VAL A 76 10.79 5.38 12.26
N TYR A 77 10.05 5.59 13.34
CA TYR A 77 10.24 4.89 14.61
C TYR A 77 9.08 3.92 14.83
N ILE A 78 9.40 2.65 15.11
CA ILE A 78 8.42 1.59 15.35
C ILE A 78 8.29 1.39 16.86
N ASP A 79 7.16 1.84 17.40
CA ASP A 79 6.76 1.84 18.82
C ASP A 79 5.71 0.72 19.01
N LEU A 80 6.10 -0.53 18.70
CA LEU A 80 5.25 -1.71 18.72
C LEU A 80 5.93 -2.85 19.51
N ASP A 81 5.30 -3.26 20.61
CA ASP A 81 5.78 -4.39 21.43
C ASP A 81 5.33 -5.75 20.87
N ASN A 82 4.17 -5.79 20.20
CA ASN A 82 3.66 -7.02 19.61
C ASN A 82 4.44 -7.41 18.35
N GLN A 83 5.06 -8.59 18.36
CA GLN A 83 5.93 -9.04 17.26
C GLN A 83 5.20 -9.20 15.92
N ILE A 84 3.91 -9.56 15.91
CA ILE A 84 3.13 -9.70 14.66
C ILE A 84 3.00 -8.34 14.00
N LEU A 85 2.57 -7.33 14.77
CA LEU A 85 2.43 -5.96 14.28
C LEU A 85 3.78 -5.33 13.93
N TYR A 86 4.81 -5.57 14.74
CA TYR A 86 6.18 -5.10 14.46
C TYR A 86 6.67 -5.65 13.11
N ASN A 87 6.54 -6.97 12.89
CA ASN A 87 6.94 -7.60 11.64
C ASN A 87 6.11 -7.08 10.45
N ALA A 88 4.81 -6.86 10.64
CA ALA A 88 3.95 -6.30 9.60
C ALA A 88 4.39 -4.88 9.21
N ALA A 89 4.72 -4.03 10.19
CA ALA A 89 5.25 -2.70 9.94
C ALA A 89 6.59 -2.72 9.20
N VAL A 90 7.51 -3.60 9.60
CA VAL A 90 8.80 -3.78 8.90
C VAL A 90 8.60 -4.26 7.47
N ASN A 91 7.71 -5.23 7.25
CA ASN A 91 7.40 -5.74 5.92
C ASN A 91 6.79 -4.64 5.04
N ALA A 92 5.82 -3.88 5.55
CA ALA A 92 5.20 -2.78 4.81
C ALA A 92 6.21 -1.67 4.44
N ILE A 93 7.13 -1.33 5.36
CA ILE A 93 8.24 -0.41 5.09
C ILE A 93 9.12 -0.95 3.94
N ASN A 94 9.48 -2.23 3.98
CA ASN A 94 10.30 -2.86 2.96
C ASN A 94 9.57 -2.93 1.62
N SER A 95 8.27 -3.24 1.61
CA SER A 95 7.42 -3.25 0.42
C SER A 95 7.45 -1.88 -0.26
N TRP A 96 7.16 -0.80 0.47
CA TRP A 96 7.23 0.57 -0.07
C TRP A 96 8.63 0.93 -0.58
N ASN A 97 9.68 0.63 0.19
CA ASN A 97 11.07 0.90 -0.21
C ASN A 97 11.45 0.17 -1.51
N SER A 98 11.00 -1.08 -1.67
CA SER A 98 11.31 -1.90 -2.84
C SER A 98 10.72 -1.33 -4.15
N THR A 99 9.66 -0.52 -4.05
CA THR A 99 9.07 0.15 -5.22
C THR A 99 9.97 1.24 -5.82
N GLY A 100 10.91 1.77 -5.02
CA GLY A 100 11.73 2.93 -5.37
C GLY A 100 10.96 4.25 -5.49
N ALA A 101 9.66 4.30 -5.18
CA ALA A 101 8.87 5.54 -5.23
C ALA A 101 9.03 6.40 -3.97
N PHE A 102 9.16 5.76 -2.80
CA PHE A 102 9.38 6.42 -1.51
C PHE A 102 10.39 5.62 -0.67
N THR A 103 11.17 6.31 0.17
CA THR A 103 12.15 5.68 1.06
C THR A 103 11.87 5.98 2.53
N PHE A 104 11.49 4.94 3.27
CA PHE A 104 11.46 4.94 4.72
C PHE A 104 12.78 4.48 5.31
N LYS A 105 13.29 5.23 6.29
CA LYS A 105 14.47 4.86 7.08
C LYS A 105 14.10 4.63 8.53
N ILE A 106 14.22 3.39 9.00
CA ILE A 106 13.99 3.08 10.41
C ILE A 106 15.07 3.76 11.28
N VAL A 107 14.65 4.40 12.37
CA VAL A 107 15.51 5.04 13.37
C VAL A 107 15.20 4.50 14.77
N ASN A 108 16.19 4.52 15.66
CA ASN A 108 16.07 3.96 17.02
C ASN A 108 15.54 4.96 18.06
N SER A 109 15.19 6.19 17.64
CA SER A 109 14.73 7.24 18.55
C SER A 109 13.52 7.96 17.99
N LYS A 110 12.44 7.98 18.79
CA LYS A 110 11.18 8.68 18.51
C LYS A 110 11.37 10.17 18.18
N LYS A 111 12.37 10.82 18.80
CA LYS A 111 12.70 12.24 18.59
C LYS A 111 13.20 12.51 17.16
N ASN A 112 13.85 11.54 16.54
CA ASN A 112 14.47 11.68 15.22
C ASN A 112 13.59 11.16 14.07
N ALA A 113 12.37 10.74 14.39
CA ALA A 113 11.45 10.15 13.42
C ALA A 113 10.51 11.21 12.82
N ASN A 114 10.22 11.13 11.52
CA ASN A 114 9.10 11.84 10.90
C ASN A 114 7.77 11.11 11.17
N ILE A 115 7.83 9.77 11.17
CA ILE A 115 6.67 8.89 11.31
C ILE A 115 6.84 8.03 12.56
N ILE A 116 5.79 7.92 13.36
CA ILE A 116 5.72 6.97 14.48
C ILE A 116 4.67 5.93 14.14
N ILE A 117 5.05 4.66 14.15
CA ILE A 117 4.11 3.54 14.06
C ILE A 117 3.88 3.03 15.48
N LYS A 118 2.64 2.94 15.93
CA LYS A 118 2.30 2.46 17.28
C LYS A 118 1.04 1.60 17.28
N ALA A 119 0.82 0.88 18.38
CA ALA A 119 -0.41 0.15 18.58
C ALA A 119 -1.53 1.09 19.06
N MET A 120 -2.76 0.69 18.77
CA MET A 120 -3.97 1.10 19.46
C MET A 120 -4.83 -0.14 19.72
N ASN A 121 -5.78 -0.03 20.65
CA ASN A 121 -6.74 -1.08 20.94
C ASN A 121 -8.06 -0.38 21.24
N ASP A 122 -8.88 -0.23 20.20
CA ASP A 122 -10.06 0.65 20.22
C ASP A 122 -11.15 0.03 19.35
N ASP A 123 -12.26 -0.34 19.97
CA ASP A 123 -13.44 -0.92 19.34
C ASP A 123 -14.49 0.13 18.96
N SER A 124 -14.28 1.39 19.33
CA SER A 124 -15.18 2.50 19.00
C SER A 124 -15.00 3.00 17.56
N THR A 125 -13.85 2.71 16.96
CA THR A 125 -13.59 2.92 15.53
C THR A 125 -13.74 1.61 14.77
N ASN A 126 -14.32 1.64 13.57
CA ASN A 126 -14.39 0.46 12.70
C ASN A 126 -13.08 0.20 11.90
N ALA A 127 -12.01 0.94 12.21
CA ALA A 127 -10.78 0.94 11.43
C ALA A 127 -9.72 -0.01 12.03
N ALA A 128 -9.18 -0.90 11.18
CA ALA A 128 -8.07 -1.79 11.53
C ALA A 128 -6.72 -1.05 11.62
N GLY A 129 -6.63 0.13 11.00
CA GLY A 129 -5.51 1.05 11.12
C GLY A 129 -6.03 2.49 11.04
N LEU A 130 -5.25 3.43 11.57
CA LEU A 130 -5.53 4.87 11.45
C LEU A 130 -4.23 5.65 11.30
N THR A 131 -4.22 6.60 10.38
CA THR A 131 -3.10 7.51 10.18
C THR A 131 -3.49 8.95 10.46
N ASN A 132 -2.78 9.59 11.40
CA ASN A 132 -2.94 11.01 11.68
C ASN A 132 -1.71 11.77 11.19
N THR A 133 -1.91 12.84 10.43
CA THR A 133 -0.83 13.70 9.93
C THR A 133 -0.93 15.11 10.50
N SER A 134 0.22 15.80 10.54
CA SER A 134 0.30 17.24 10.80
C SER A 134 1.17 17.88 9.73
N TYR A 135 0.88 19.13 9.41
CA TYR A 135 1.50 19.84 8.29
C TYR A 135 1.76 21.30 8.61
N ASN A 136 2.64 21.91 7.83
CA ASN A 136 2.83 23.35 7.81
C ASN A 136 1.72 23.98 6.93
N PRO A 137 0.88 24.89 7.45
CA PRO A 137 -0.24 25.45 6.71
C PRO A 137 0.18 26.36 5.54
N VAL A 138 1.42 26.85 5.52
CA VAL A 138 1.95 27.71 4.48
C VAL A 138 2.61 26.91 3.37
N SER A 139 3.48 25.95 3.71
CA SER A 139 4.21 25.16 2.71
C SER A 139 3.47 23.88 2.29
N HIS A 140 2.37 23.53 2.96
CA HIS A 140 1.63 22.28 2.79
C HIS A 140 2.50 21.01 2.97
N HIS A 141 3.64 21.13 3.65
CA HIS A 141 4.52 19.99 3.92
C HIS A 141 4.15 19.30 5.22
N LEU A 142 4.16 17.97 5.18
CA LEU A 142 4.05 17.13 6.36
C LEU A 142 5.19 17.41 7.34
N LEU A 143 4.83 17.53 8.62
CA LEU A 143 5.75 17.70 9.75
C LEU A 143 5.90 16.40 10.54
N LYS A 144 4.79 15.70 10.73
CA LYS A 144 4.72 14.45 11.50
C LYS A 144 3.56 13.60 11.01
N ALA A 145 3.76 12.27 11.00
CA ALA A 145 2.66 11.31 10.91
C ALA A 145 2.70 10.32 12.09
N VAL A 146 1.53 9.88 12.52
CA VAL A 146 1.33 8.82 13.51
C VAL A 146 0.45 7.76 12.88
N VAL A 147 1.03 6.61 12.59
CA VAL A 147 0.34 5.40 12.14
C VAL A 147 -0.03 4.58 13.37
N LYS A 148 -1.29 4.21 13.48
CA LYS A 148 -1.81 3.35 14.54
C LYS A 148 -2.33 2.07 13.93
N LEU A 149 -1.82 0.93 14.39
CA LEU A 149 -2.32 -0.40 14.05
C LEU A 149 -3.25 -0.88 15.17
N ASN A 150 -4.50 -1.24 14.83
CA ASN A 150 -5.52 -1.54 15.82
C ASN A 150 -5.52 -3.04 16.19
N GLU A 151 -4.96 -3.34 17.36
CA GLU A 151 -4.88 -4.68 17.93
C GLU A 151 -6.24 -5.36 18.07
N TYR A 152 -7.29 -4.57 18.36
CA TYR A 152 -8.65 -5.09 18.53
C TYR A 152 -9.12 -5.88 17.30
N TYR A 153 -8.78 -5.42 16.09
CA TYR A 153 -9.13 -6.07 14.84
C TYR A 153 -8.04 -7.00 14.33
N LEU A 154 -6.79 -6.53 14.33
CA LEU A 154 -5.69 -7.20 13.65
C LEU A 154 -5.22 -8.47 14.36
N LEU A 155 -5.39 -8.55 15.69
CA LEU A 155 -4.92 -9.68 16.48
C LEU A 155 -6.05 -10.59 16.98
N ASN A 156 -7.30 -10.18 16.81
CA ASN A 156 -8.46 -10.99 17.17
C ASN A 156 -8.90 -11.85 15.98
N GLN A 157 -8.77 -13.17 16.16
CA GLN A 157 -9.07 -14.18 15.14
C GLN A 157 -10.51 -14.12 14.61
N TRP A 158 -11.47 -13.59 15.37
CA TRP A 158 -12.85 -13.45 14.91
C TRP A 158 -13.01 -12.52 13.70
N PHE A 159 -12.10 -11.57 13.49
CA PHE A 159 -12.14 -10.68 12.32
C PHE A 159 -11.42 -11.25 11.09
N GLY A 160 -10.77 -12.42 11.22
CA GLY A 160 -10.22 -13.15 10.08
C GLY A 160 -9.08 -12.44 9.35
N TYR A 161 -8.30 -11.62 10.05
CA TYR A 161 -7.06 -11.07 9.49
C TYR A 161 -5.98 -12.15 9.51
N ASP A 162 -5.50 -12.51 8.31
CA ASP A 162 -4.27 -13.28 8.17
C ASP A 162 -3.05 -12.34 8.17
N ASN A 163 -1.85 -12.92 8.20
CA ASN A 163 -0.61 -12.14 8.22
C ASN A 163 -0.49 -11.18 7.02
N GLN A 164 -0.99 -11.56 5.85
CA GLN A 164 -0.91 -10.71 4.66
C GLN A 164 -1.84 -9.51 4.79
N ARG A 165 -3.07 -9.69 5.29
CA ARG A 165 -4.00 -8.58 5.53
C ARG A 165 -3.46 -7.62 6.58
N ILE A 166 -2.77 -8.11 7.61
CA ILE A 166 -2.11 -7.25 8.62
C ILE A 166 -0.98 -6.42 7.97
N VAL A 167 -0.16 -7.04 7.11
CA VAL A 167 0.86 -6.31 6.32
C VAL A 167 0.20 -5.27 5.42
N ASN A 168 -0.83 -5.63 4.67
CA ASN A 168 -1.56 -4.71 3.80
C ASN A 168 -2.18 -3.54 4.59
N THR A 169 -2.68 -3.77 5.81
CA THR A 169 -3.13 -2.67 6.68
C THR A 169 -1.98 -1.71 6.98
N ALA A 170 -0.80 -2.22 7.36
CA ALA A 170 0.36 -1.36 7.59
C ALA A 170 0.84 -0.65 6.30
N GLU A 171 0.76 -1.29 5.13
CA GLU A 171 1.07 -0.67 3.84
C GLU A 171 0.10 0.47 3.50
N HIS A 172 -1.20 0.27 3.75
CA HIS A 172 -2.26 1.25 3.57
C HIS A 172 -2.04 2.49 4.43
N GLU A 173 -1.82 2.28 5.74
CA GLU A 173 -1.55 3.38 6.66
C GLU A 173 -0.27 4.14 6.32
N LEU A 174 0.79 3.42 5.90
CA LEU A 174 1.99 4.07 5.38
C LEU A 174 1.72 4.82 4.07
N GLY A 175 0.80 4.36 3.23
CA GLY A 175 0.33 5.09 2.05
C GLY A 175 -0.29 6.44 2.41
N HIS A 176 -1.12 6.49 3.45
CA HIS A 176 -1.59 7.76 4.02
C HIS A 176 -0.45 8.62 4.57
N ALA A 177 0.52 8.01 5.26
CA ALA A 177 1.68 8.73 5.78
C ALA A 177 2.60 9.26 4.66
N ILE A 178 2.54 8.70 3.45
CA ILE A 178 3.19 9.21 2.23
C ILE A 178 2.38 10.38 1.62
N GLY A 179 1.09 10.48 1.91
CA GLY A 179 0.19 11.49 1.35
C GLY A 179 -0.77 10.96 0.28
N LEU A 180 -0.94 9.63 0.17
CA LEU A 180 -1.97 9.04 -0.68
C LEU A 180 -3.35 9.12 -0.02
N SER A 181 -4.35 9.40 -0.85
CA SER A 181 -5.77 9.37 -0.48
C SER A 181 -6.40 8.03 -0.87
N HIS A 182 -7.56 7.71 -0.27
CA HIS A 182 -8.34 6.53 -0.63
C HIS A 182 -8.71 6.49 -2.12
N THR A 183 -8.89 5.29 -2.64
CA THR A 183 -9.49 5.06 -3.95
C THR A 183 -10.46 3.87 -3.91
N LYS A 184 -11.45 3.87 -4.80
CA LYS A 184 -12.40 2.75 -4.95
C LYS A 184 -11.91 1.68 -5.94
N GLU A 185 -10.72 1.88 -6.52
CA GLU A 185 -10.08 0.92 -7.42
C GLU A 185 -9.24 -0.13 -6.66
N VAL A 186 -8.75 -1.13 -7.40
CA VAL A 186 -7.76 -2.10 -6.89
C VAL A 186 -6.46 -1.36 -6.56
N SER A 187 -6.17 -1.23 -5.26
CA SER A 187 -5.11 -0.38 -4.72
C SER A 187 -4.90 -0.71 -3.25
N VAL A 188 -3.68 -0.55 -2.76
CA VAL A 188 -3.43 -0.60 -1.31
C VAL A 188 -4.26 0.43 -0.55
N MET A 189 -4.63 1.54 -1.19
CA MET A 189 -5.47 2.61 -0.67
C MET A 189 -6.97 2.33 -0.82
N TYR A 190 -7.37 1.08 -1.09
CA TYR A 190 -8.78 0.69 -0.97
C TYR A 190 -9.20 0.74 0.51
N PRO A 191 -10.30 1.44 0.85
CA PRO A 191 -10.61 1.81 2.24
C PRO A 191 -11.01 0.64 3.14
N GLU A 192 -11.41 -0.50 2.57
CA GLU A 192 -12.01 -1.59 3.34
C GLU A 192 -11.21 -2.89 3.25
N GLY A 193 -10.97 -3.50 4.42
CA GLY A 193 -10.56 -4.89 4.59
C GLY A 193 -9.12 -5.23 4.23
N SER A 194 -8.31 -4.28 3.77
CA SER A 194 -6.87 -4.45 3.52
C SER A 194 -6.57 -5.64 2.58
N TYR A 195 -7.37 -5.78 1.53
CA TYR A 195 -7.28 -6.93 0.60
C TYR A 195 -6.16 -6.82 -0.43
N TYR A 196 -5.67 -5.62 -0.71
CA TYR A 196 -4.66 -5.38 -1.73
C TYR A 196 -3.37 -4.87 -1.10
N THR A 197 -2.25 -5.40 -1.57
CA THR A 197 -0.92 -4.81 -1.35
C THR A 197 -0.71 -3.62 -2.29
N ILE A 198 0.47 -2.99 -2.23
CA ILE A 198 0.89 -1.90 -3.12
C ILE A 198 0.73 -2.29 -4.60
N GLN A 199 -0.03 -1.49 -5.34
CA GLN A 199 -0.29 -1.67 -6.77
C GLN A 199 0.52 -0.68 -7.63
N PRO A 200 0.71 -0.95 -8.94
CA PRO A 200 1.42 -0.03 -9.84
C PRO A 200 0.85 1.40 -9.87
N ARG A 201 -0.47 1.55 -9.71
CA ARG A 201 -1.13 2.85 -9.58
C ARG A 201 -0.61 3.62 -8.36
N ASP A 202 -0.46 2.95 -7.23
CA ASP A 202 -0.02 3.56 -5.98
C ASP A 202 1.42 4.09 -6.15
N ILE A 203 2.29 3.28 -6.77
CA ILE A 203 3.67 3.66 -7.12
C ILE A 203 3.69 4.88 -8.05
N SER A 204 2.84 4.89 -9.09
CA SER A 204 2.74 6.01 -10.03
C SER A 204 2.28 7.30 -9.33
N ASN A 205 1.27 7.19 -8.45
CA ASN A 205 0.76 8.32 -7.69
C ASN A 205 1.82 8.89 -6.74
N VAL A 206 2.57 8.04 -6.05
CA VAL A 206 3.70 8.49 -5.21
C VAL A 206 4.76 9.19 -6.06
N LYS A 207 5.15 8.62 -7.20
CA LYS A 207 6.12 9.27 -8.10
C LYS A 207 5.62 10.62 -8.61
N GLN A 208 4.33 10.78 -8.85
CA GLN A 208 3.75 12.07 -9.23
C GLN A 208 3.83 13.07 -8.06
N LEU A 209 3.40 12.67 -6.86
CA LEU A 209 3.42 13.50 -5.66
C LEU A 209 4.80 14.09 -5.34
N TYR A 210 5.88 13.34 -5.64
CA TYR A 210 7.25 13.74 -5.32
C TYR A 210 8.11 14.09 -6.55
N GLY A 211 7.60 13.88 -7.76
CA GLY A 211 8.28 14.16 -9.03
C GLY A 211 8.03 15.56 -9.58
N GLU A 212 6.90 16.18 -9.24
CA GLU A 212 6.53 17.52 -9.74
C GLU A 212 7.24 18.68 -9.00
N ASN A 213 7.93 18.41 -7.88
CA ASN A 213 8.65 19.43 -7.11
C ASN A 213 9.97 19.91 -7.75
N ASN A 214 10.34 19.43 -8.94
CA ASN A 214 11.52 19.89 -9.70
C ASN A 214 11.19 20.81 -10.89
N GLN A 215 9.94 21.24 -11.08
CA GLN A 215 9.53 22.08 -12.23
C GLN A 215 9.05 23.49 -11.88
N SER A 216 8.84 23.84 -10.60
CA SER A 216 8.45 25.22 -10.21
C SER A 216 9.62 26.16 -9.88
N SER A 217 10.87 25.71 -10.00
CA SER A 217 12.06 26.52 -9.67
C SER A 217 12.85 27.01 -10.90
N SER A 218 12.44 26.66 -12.12
CA SER A 218 13.19 26.96 -13.36
C SER A 218 12.51 27.96 -14.31
N SER A 219 11.33 28.48 -13.98
CA SER A 219 10.56 29.39 -14.85
C SER A 219 10.61 30.88 -14.46
N SER A 220 11.41 31.27 -13.46
CA SER A 220 11.48 32.67 -12.98
C SER A 220 12.84 33.37 -13.10
N ILE A 221 13.83 32.84 -13.83
CA ILE A 221 15.15 33.49 -13.97
C ILE A 221 15.42 34.10 -15.37
N ASN A 222 14.55 33.95 -16.37
CA ASN A 222 14.76 34.55 -17.70
C ASN A 222 13.75 35.65 -18.06
N ALA A 223 13.53 36.60 -17.17
CA ALA A 223 12.89 37.88 -17.52
C ALA A 223 13.42 39.02 -16.64
N ALA A 224 14.61 39.51 -16.99
CA ALA A 224 15.10 40.85 -16.66
C ALA A 224 16.11 41.28 -17.73
#